data_AF-A0A0R3W1L5-F1
#
_entry.id   AF-A0A0R3W1L5-F1
#
_cell.length_a   1.000
_cell.length_b   1.000
_cell.length_c   1.000
_cell.angle_alpha   90.00
_cell.angle_beta   90.00
_cell.angle_gamma   90.00
#
_symmetry.space_group_name_H-M   'P 1'
#
loop_
_entity.id
_entity.type
_entity.pdbx_description
1 polymer ?
#
loop_
_entity_poly.entity_id
_entity_poly.type
_entity_poly.pdbx_seq_one_letter_code
_entity_poly.pdbx_strand_id
1 'polypeptide(L)'
;MALSQCLKLSKTRDYIHVHEEVIFFSEIDKALHIFAFFPSKGYGYSGSFLPLFLRELARNFNFPNTHLLLAWVKDRISEEKFAFEDVNPARVNFIIGSTPPVQLTFQLSRSQNETDLVVSIAKALLYKQAYIEELEKANAESLNHLNVQDSVPSSSHKRKTSGMSLINPQLRKRKPATGLPFISDTDADET
;
A
#
# COMPACT_ATOMS: atom_id res chain seq x y z
N MET A 1 21.79 16.11 6.52
CA MET A 1 21.06 14.83 6.45
C MET A 1 19.62 15.16 6.11
N ALA A 2 19.18 14.88 4.89
CA ALA A 2 17.83 15.22 4.43
C ALA A 2 16.81 14.25 5.03
N LEU A 3 15.80 14.78 5.72
CA LEU A 3 14.64 14.05 6.21
C LEU A 3 13.70 13.70 5.05
N SER A 4 14.19 13.02 4.02
CA SER A 4 13.33 12.38 3.02
C SER A 4 12.72 11.10 3.62
N GLN A 5 12.03 11.22 4.76
CA GLN A 5 11.23 10.12 5.29
C GLN A 5 9.92 10.10 4.51
N CYS A 6 9.88 9.24 3.50
CA CYS A 6 8.62 8.70 2.99
C CYS A 6 7.85 8.12 4.18
N LEU A 7 6.85 8.83 4.70
CA LEU A 7 5.78 8.16 5.42
C LEU A 7 5.24 7.11 4.45
N LYS A 8 5.43 5.83 4.79
CA LYS A 8 5.09 4.69 3.95
C LYS A 8 3.57 4.53 3.96
N LEU A 9 2.90 5.47 3.31
CA LEU A 9 1.45 5.57 3.14
C LEU A 9 0.98 4.58 2.07
N SER A 10 1.51 3.34 2.07
CA SER A 10 1.26 2.34 1.01
C SER A 10 -0.19 1.85 0.94
N LYS A 11 -1.06 2.32 1.83
CA LYS A 11 -2.50 2.03 1.84
C LYS A 11 -3.38 3.28 1.65
N THR A 12 -2.81 4.50 1.69
CA THR A 12 -3.57 5.74 1.50
C THR A 12 -3.09 6.47 0.23
N ARG A 13 -3.98 7.24 -0.40
CA ARG A 13 -3.63 8.07 -1.58
C ARG A 13 -2.81 9.31 -1.21
N ASP A 14 -2.43 9.44 0.06
CA ASP A 14 -1.73 10.60 0.57
C ASP A 14 -0.23 10.42 0.37
N TYR A 15 0.47 11.51 0.08
CA TYR A 15 1.90 11.49 -0.22
C TYR A 15 2.53 12.80 0.24
N ILE A 16 3.69 12.71 0.89
CA ILE A 16 4.48 13.87 1.28
C ILE A 16 5.88 13.76 0.70
N HIS A 17 6.33 14.84 0.08
CA HIS A 17 7.69 15.08 -0.36
C HIS A 17 8.27 16.24 0.46
N VAL A 18 9.50 16.08 0.95
CA VAL A 18 10.20 17.09 1.76
C VAL A 18 11.63 17.23 1.24
N HIS A 19 11.90 18.33 0.55
CA HIS A 19 13.23 18.73 0.09
C HIS A 19 13.42 20.25 0.26
N GLU A 20 13.69 20.99 -0.82
CA GLU A 20 13.66 22.45 -0.84
C GLU A 20 12.22 22.97 -0.72
N GLU A 21 11.26 22.21 -1.21
CA GLU A 21 9.83 22.40 -1.05
C GLU A 21 9.19 21.25 -0.28
N VAL A 22 8.02 21.53 0.29
CA VAL A 22 7.15 20.53 0.89
C VAL A 22 5.93 20.37 0.01
N ILE A 23 5.79 19.21 -0.63
CA ILE A 23 4.63 18.89 -1.48
C ILE A 23 3.81 17.82 -0.76
N PHE A 24 2.53 18.09 -0.56
CA PHE A 24 1.62 17.20 0.11
C PHE A 24 0.37 16.95 -0.73
N PHE A 25 0.10 15.68 -0.99
CA PHE A 25 -1.12 15.18 -1.62
C PHE A 25 -1.97 14.53 -0.56
N SER A 26 -3.25 14.84 -0.54
CA SER A 26 -4.21 14.19 0.34
C SER A 26 -5.56 14.06 -0.34
N GLU A 27 -6.27 12.97 -0.08
CA GLU A 27 -7.70 12.89 -0.40
C GLU A 27 -8.52 13.46 0.76
N ILE A 28 -9.22 14.57 0.50
CA ILE A 28 -10.14 15.24 1.43
C ILE A 28 -11.45 15.46 0.69
N ASP A 29 -12.59 15.16 1.31
CA ASP A 29 -13.92 15.33 0.71
C ASP A 29 -14.07 14.71 -0.70
N LYS A 30 -13.40 13.56 -0.90
CA LYS A 30 -13.31 12.85 -2.19
C LYS A 30 -12.57 13.63 -3.28
N ALA A 31 -11.97 14.77 -3.01
CA ALA A 31 -11.12 15.49 -3.95
C ALA A 31 -9.64 15.22 -3.64
N LEU A 32 -8.79 15.28 -4.66
CA LEU A 32 -7.35 15.31 -4.46
C LEU A 32 -6.93 16.75 -4.17
N HIS A 33 -6.41 16.97 -2.97
CA HIS A 33 -5.81 18.23 -2.58
C HIS A 33 -4.30 18.14 -2.75
N ILE A 34 -3.73 19.13 -3.44
CA ILE A 34 -2.30 19.31 -3.58
C ILE A 34 -1.94 20.59 -2.82
N PHE A 35 -0.96 20.50 -1.94
CA PHE A 35 -0.38 21.62 -1.22
C PHE A 35 1.11 21.65 -1.52
N ALA A 36 1.64 22.81 -1.87
CA ALA A 36 3.07 23.01 -2.12
C ALA A 36 3.53 24.22 -1.32
N PHE A 37 4.42 24.01 -0.34
CA PHE A 37 4.99 25.06 0.48
C PHE A 37 6.47 25.23 0.16
N PHE A 38 6.92 26.48 0.01
CA PHE A 38 8.30 26.84 -0.27
C PHE A 38 8.90 27.55 0.94
N PRO A 39 9.54 26.82 1.88
CA PRO A 39 10.14 27.39 3.09
C PRO A 39 11.04 28.61 2.82
N SER A 40 11.86 28.55 1.77
CA SER A 40 12.77 29.63 1.38
C SER A 40 12.06 30.92 0.95
N LYS A 41 10.84 30.80 0.42
CA LYS A 41 10.05 31.92 -0.07
C LYS A 41 8.99 32.39 0.95
N GLY A 42 8.72 31.59 1.97
CA GLY A 42 7.75 31.89 3.01
C GLY A 42 6.29 31.90 2.53
N TYR A 43 5.99 31.28 1.39
CA TYR A 43 4.62 31.15 0.87
C TYR A 43 4.39 29.77 0.24
N GLY A 44 3.13 29.47 -0.07
CA GLY A 44 2.76 28.23 -0.74
C GLY A 44 1.53 28.35 -1.62
N TYR A 45 1.21 27.25 -2.27
CA TYR A 45 0.12 27.10 -3.21
C TYR A 45 -0.72 25.88 -2.86
N SER A 46 -1.98 25.92 -3.26
CA SER A 46 -2.89 24.80 -3.12
C SER A 46 -3.81 24.65 -4.33
N GLY A 47 -4.30 23.43 -4.54
CA GLY A 47 -5.28 23.10 -5.56
C GLY A 47 -6.14 21.95 -5.09
N SER A 48 -7.42 21.95 -5.49
CA SER A 48 -8.36 20.86 -5.23
C SER A 48 -8.90 20.35 -6.56
N PHE A 49 -8.81 19.04 -6.76
CA PHE A 49 -9.12 18.38 -8.02
C PHE A 49 -10.16 17.28 -7.79
N LEU A 50 -11.34 17.45 -8.39
CA LEU A 50 -12.46 16.53 -8.23
C LEU A 50 -12.19 15.16 -8.88
N PRO A 51 -12.86 14.08 -8.42
CA PRO A 51 -12.72 12.75 -9.02
C PRO A 51 -13.03 12.67 -10.50
N LEU A 52 -13.93 13.52 -11.00
CA LEU A 52 -14.28 13.57 -12.42
C LEU A 52 -13.10 14.06 -13.25
N PHE A 53 -12.44 15.13 -12.81
CA PHE A 53 -11.24 15.66 -13.42
C PHE A 53 -10.12 14.60 -13.43
N LEU A 54 -9.89 13.92 -12.32
CA LEU A 54 -8.84 12.89 -12.23
C LEU A 54 -9.13 11.66 -13.12
N ARG A 55 -10.40 11.29 -13.27
CA ARG A 55 -10.81 10.22 -14.20
C ARG A 55 -10.61 10.61 -15.66
N GLU A 56 -10.96 11.83 -16.01
CA GLU A 56 -10.73 12.36 -17.35
C GLU A 56 -9.24 12.48 -17.67
N LEU A 57 -8.44 12.96 -16.71
CA LEU A 57 -7.00 13.04 -16.83
C LEU A 57 -6.36 11.64 -16.97
N ALA A 58 -6.82 10.65 -16.19
CA ALA A 58 -6.38 9.25 -16.37
C ALA A 58 -6.68 8.74 -17.78
N ARG A 59 -7.88 9.00 -18.31
CA ARG A 59 -8.27 8.60 -19.67
C ARG A 59 -7.42 9.28 -20.73
N ASN A 60 -7.18 10.58 -20.61
CA ASN A 60 -6.43 11.36 -21.62
C ASN A 60 -4.98 10.91 -21.76
N PHE A 61 -4.39 10.37 -20.68
CA PHE A 61 -3.03 9.85 -20.66
C PHE A 61 -2.98 8.31 -20.65
N ASN A 62 -4.07 7.62 -21.01
CA ASN A 62 -4.17 6.16 -21.13
C ASN A 62 -3.83 5.37 -19.84
N PHE A 63 -4.11 5.94 -18.67
CA PHE A 63 -4.04 5.20 -17.41
C PHE A 63 -5.30 4.33 -17.21
N PRO A 64 -5.17 3.04 -16.83
CA PRO A 64 -6.33 2.16 -16.65
C PRO A 64 -7.30 2.61 -15.55
N ASN A 65 -6.81 3.31 -14.54
CA ASN A 65 -7.61 3.88 -13.47
C ASN A 65 -6.87 5.03 -12.78
N THR A 66 -7.59 5.79 -11.96
CA THR A 66 -7.04 6.92 -11.20
C THR A 66 -5.97 6.50 -10.18
N HIS A 67 -6.01 5.27 -9.65
CA HIS A 67 -4.98 4.82 -8.70
C HIS A 67 -3.61 4.68 -9.36
N LEU A 68 -3.55 4.12 -10.57
CA LEU A 68 -2.30 3.99 -11.33
C LEU A 68 -1.75 5.35 -11.77
N LEU A 69 -2.64 6.28 -12.13
CA LEU A 69 -2.27 7.68 -12.36
C LEU A 69 -1.61 8.30 -11.13
N LEU A 70 -2.24 8.17 -9.94
CA LEU A 70 -1.70 8.74 -8.71
C LEU A 70 -0.41 8.05 -8.25
N ALA A 71 -0.29 6.74 -8.45
CA ALA A 71 0.95 6.01 -8.22
C ALA A 71 2.08 6.51 -9.11
N TRP A 72 1.81 6.71 -10.41
CA TRP A 72 2.77 7.28 -11.34
C TRP A 72 3.20 8.70 -10.93
N VAL A 73 2.24 9.56 -10.54
CA VAL A 73 2.53 10.91 -10.04
C VAL A 73 3.49 10.85 -8.86
N LYS A 74 3.21 9.99 -7.88
CA LYS A 74 4.06 9.78 -6.71
C LYS A 74 5.47 9.37 -7.11
N ASP A 75 5.60 8.40 -8.03
CA ASP A 75 6.91 7.92 -8.49
C ASP A 75 7.70 9.04 -9.17
N ARG A 76 7.05 9.86 -10.00
CA ARG A 76 7.72 11.02 -10.63
C ARG A 76 8.22 12.03 -9.60
N ILE A 77 7.44 12.31 -8.55
CA ILE A 77 7.87 13.26 -7.51
C ILE A 77 9.00 12.69 -6.67
N SER A 78 8.95 11.41 -6.34
CA SER A 78 10.02 10.72 -5.64
C SER A 78 11.33 10.66 -6.44
N GLU A 79 11.24 10.70 -7.77
CA GLU A 79 12.40 10.79 -8.68
C GLU A 79 12.81 12.24 -9.00
N GLU A 80 12.22 13.24 -8.33
CA GLU A 80 12.47 14.67 -8.59
C GLU A 80 12.18 15.08 -10.06
N LYS A 81 11.25 14.36 -10.71
CA LYS A 81 10.79 14.63 -12.08
C LYS A 81 9.55 15.51 -12.09
N PHE A 82 9.68 16.70 -11.54
CA PHE A 82 8.64 17.71 -11.54
C PHE A 82 9.24 19.12 -11.59
N ALA A 83 8.41 20.10 -11.88
CA ALA A 83 8.78 21.50 -11.88
C ALA A 83 7.60 22.38 -11.49
N PHE A 84 7.91 23.58 -11.02
CA PHE A 84 6.94 24.65 -10.79
C PHE A 84 7.21 25.78 -11.78
N GLU A 85 6.22 26.11 -12.59
CA GLU A 85 6.28 27.20 -13.56
C GLU A 85 5.33 28.32 -13.14
N ASP A 86 5.88 29.51 -12.88
CA ASP A 86 5.09 30.67 -12.49
C ASP A 86 4.24 31.16 -13.67
N VAL A 87 2.92 31.17 -13.50
CA VAL A 87 1.99 31.77 -14.48
C VAL A 87 1.80 33.25 -14.16
N ASN A 88 1.59 33.56 -12.89
CA ASN A 88 1.50 34.91 -12.34
C ASN A 88 1.73 34.86 -10.81
N PRO A 89 1.80 36.02 -10.11
CA PRO A 89 2.08 36.04 -8.66
C PRO A 89 1.08 35.28 -7.78
N ALA A 90 -0.09 34.93 -8.31
CA ALA A 90 -1.17 34.22 -7.62
C ALA A 90 -1.34 32.77 -8.09
N ARG A 91 -0.64 32.32 -9.14
CA ARG A 91 -0.84 31.00 -9.75
C ARG A 91 0.46 30.40 -10.24
N VAL A 92 0.60 29.10 -9.99
CA VAL A 92 1.73 28.30 -10.46
C VAL A 92 1.21 27.06 -11.17
N ASN A 93 1.88 26.67 -12.24
CA ASN A 93 1.69 25.36 -12.86
C ASN A 93 2.63 24.38 -12.17
N PHE A 94 2.05 23.37 -11.54
CA PHE A 94 2.80 22.23 -11.03
C PHE A 94 2.85 21.15 -12.10
N ILE A 95 4.02 20.97 -12.69
CA ILE A 95 4.26 20.11 -13.85
C ILE A 95 4.96 18.84 -13.37
N ILE A 96 4.40 17.69 -13.71
CA ILE A 96 4.89 16.37 -13.29
C ILE A 96 5.27 15.57 -14.54
N GLY A 97 6.52 15.09 -14.57
CA GLY A 97 7.16 14.51 -15.75
C GLY A 97 8.15 15.48 -16.39
N SER A 98 9.28 14.93 -16.87
CA SER A 98 10.41 15.71 -17.40
C SER A 98 10.35 15.89 -18.92
N THR A 99 9.75 14.96 -19.66
CA THR A 99 9.63 15.01 -21.13
C THR A 99 8.42 14.16 -21.62
N PRO A 100 7.86 14.45 -22.81
CA PRO A 100 6.82 13.64 -23.43
C PRO A 100 7.22 12.16 -23.53
N PRO A 101 6.26 11.21 -23.46
CA PRO A 101 4.86 11.39 -23.85
C PRO A 101 3.87 11.70 -22.72
N VAL A 102 4.23 11.57 -21.44
CA VAL A 102 3.30 11.80 -20.32
C VAL A 102 3.83 12.91 -19.42
N GLN A 103 3.20 14.08 -19.53
CA GLN A 103 3.45 15.24 -18.69
C GLN A 103 2.10 15.76 -18.19
N LEU A 104 1.97 15.88 -16.87
CA LEU A 104 0.74 16.33 -16.22
C LEU A 104 0.93 17.72 -15.65
N THR A 105 -0.04 18.59 -15.86
CA THR A 105 0.00 19.96 -15.33
C THR A 105 -1.19 20.18 -14.41
N PHE A 106 -0.90 20.56 -13.17
CA PHE A 106 -1.89 20.95 -12.16
C PHE A 106 -1.74 22.44 -11.88
N GLN A 107 -2.77 23.23 -12.16
CA GLN A 107 -2.76 24.64 -11.80
C GLN A 107 -3.05 24.79 -10.30
N LEU A 108 -2.13 25.39 -9.56
CA LEU A 108 -2.28 25.69 -8.15
C LEU A 108 -2.44 27.20 -7.95
N SER A 109 -3.21 27.59 -6.94
CA SER A 109 -3.41 28.99 -6.56
C SER A 109 -2.64 29.29 -5.28
N ARG A 110 -2.10 30.50 -5.18
CA ARG A 110 -1.36 30.94 -3.99
C ARG A 110 -2.28 30.95 -2.77
N SER A 111 -1.78 30.45 -1.64
CA SER A 111 -2.51 30.53 -0.37
C SER A 111 -2.66 32.01 0.03
N GLN A 112 -3.86 32.39 0.48
CA GLN A 112 -4.11 33.73 1.01
C GLN A 112 -3.54 33.91 2.42
N ASN A 113 -3.36 32.80 3.15
CA ASN A 113 -2.81 32.76 4.48
C ASN A 113 -1.94 31.50 4.62
N GLU A 114 -0.67 31.70 4.84
CA GLU A 114 0.34 30.64 4.97
C GLU A 114 0.13 29.83 6.26
N THR A 115 -0.37 30.49 7.31
CA THR A 115 -0.73 29.83 8.56
C THR A 115 -1.84 28.81 8.31
N ASP A 116 -2.84 29.17 7.52
CA ASP A 116 -3.94 28.26 7.17
C ASP A 116 -3.44 27.09 6.33
N LEU A 117 -2.50 27.32 5.41
CA LEU A 117 -1.87 26.25 4.63
C LEU A 117 -1.12 25.26 5.53
N VAL A 118 -0.28 25.75 6.44
CA VAL A 118 0.46 24.91 7.40
C VAL A 118 -0.50 24.18 8.33
N VAL A 119 -1.54 24.85 8.81
CA VAL A 119 -2.59 24.24 9.65
C VAL A 119 -3.35 23.17 8.87
N SER A 120 -3.67 23.38 7.60
CA SER A 120 -4.31 22.38 6.73
C SER A 120 -3.43 21.16 6.53
N ILE A 121 -2.12 21.36 6.31
CA ILE A 121 -1.15 20.25 6.22
C ILE A 121 -1.09 19.51 7.56
N ALA A 122 -0.95 20.22 8.68
CA ALA A 122 -0.89 19.61 10.01
C ALA A 122 -2.16 18.84 10.37
N LYS A 123 -3.35 19.42 10.11
CA LYS A 123 -4.65 18.75 10.32
C LYS A 123 -4.77 17.48 9.47
N ALA A 124 -4.36 17.54 8.20
CA ALA A 124 -4.39 16.38 7.33
C ALA A 124 -3.44 15.28 7.83
N LEU A 125 -2.22 15.63 8.25
CA LEU A 125 -1.28 14.66 8.85
C LEU A 125 -1.83 14.04 10.15
N LEU A 126 -2.39 14.85 11.04
CA LEU A 126 -2.97 14.39 12.31
C LEU A 126 -4.17 13.46 12.11
N TYR A 127 -5.11 13.82 11.22
CA TYR A 127 -6.25 12.97 10.89
C TYR A 127 -5.80 11.60 10.36
N LYS A 128 -4.73 11.58 9.56
CA LYS A 128 -4.18 10.33 9.03
C LYS A 128 -3.43 9.52 10.07
N GLN A 129 -2.69 10.17 10.97
CA GLN A 129 -2.07 9.48 12.09
C GLN A 129 -3.12 8.77 12.95
N ALA A 130 -4.22 9.46 13.30
CA ALA A 130 -5.33 8.86 14.04
C ALA A 130 -5.96 7.68 13.27
N TYR A 131 -6.19 7.82 11.97
CA TYR A 131 -6.74 6.74 11.14
C TYR A 131 -5.81 5.52 11.05
N ILE A 132 -4.49 5.72 10.98
CA ILE A 132 -3.52 4.62 11.00
C ILE A 132 -3.57 3.92 12.36
N GLU A 133 -3.59 4.66 13.46
CA GLU A 133 -3.70 4.10 14.81
C GLU A 133 -4.99 3.28 14.99
N GLU A 134 -6.13 3.74 14.46
CA GLU A 134 -7.38 2.99 14.44
C GLU A 134 -7.28 1.69 13.62
N LEU A 135 -6.68 1.76 12.43
CA LEU A 135 -6.47 0.58 11.58
C LEU A 135 -5.52 -0.43 12.23
N GLU A 136 -4.46 0.03 12.88
CA GLU A 136 -3.52 -0.83 13.61
C GLU A 136 -4.20 -1.51 14.80
N LYS A 137 -5.02 -0.76 15.54
CA LYS A 137 -5.83 -1.30 16.63
C LYS A 137 -6.83 -2.35 16.13
N ALA A 138 -7.59 -2.05 15.07
CA ALA A 138 -8.55 -2.99 14.48
C ALA A 138 -7.87 -4.25 13.92
N ASN A 139 -6.67 -4.10 13.35
CA ASN A 139 -5.88 -5.24 12.87
C ASN A 139 -5.33 -6.08 14.03
N ALA A 140 -4.87 -5.45 15.12
CA ALA A 140 -4.46 -6.16 16.33
C ALA A 140 -5.63 -6.89 17.00
N GLU A 141 -6.82 -6.28 17.06
CA GLU A 141 -8.05 -6.92 17.52
C GLU A 141 -8.43 -8.12 16.64
N SER A 142 -8.34 -7.99 15.31
CA SER A 142 -8.61 -9.07 14.36
C SER A 142 -7.59 -10.23 14.46
N LEU A 143 -6.31 -9.91 14.65
CA LEU A 143 -5.25 -10.91 14.91
C LEU A 143 -5.44 -11.60 16.26
N ASN A 144 -5.88 -10.89 17.29
CA ASN A 144 -6.26 -11.50 18.56
C ASN A 144 -7.47 -12.43 18.40
N HIS A 145 -8.45 -12.08 17.58
CA HIS A 145 -9.56 -12.99 17.26
C HIS A 145 -9.14 -14.24 16.45
N LEU A 146 -8.14 -14.13 15.58
CA LEU A 146 -7.56 -15.28 14.87
C LEU A 146 -6.71 -16.17 15.78
N ASN A 147 -5.94 -15.59 16.71
CA ASN A 147 -5.20 -16.33 17.73
C ASN A 147 -6.10 -17.01 18.79
N VAL A 148 -7.36 -16.60 18.92
CA VAL A 148 -8.34 -17.24 19.82
C VAL A 148 -8.91 -18.54 19.22
N GLN A 149 -8.78 -18.77 17.90
CA GLN A 149 -9.18 -20.03 17.26
C GLN A 149 -8.10 -21.14 17.23
N ASP A 150 -6.88 -20.86 17.68
CA ASP A 150 -5.89 -21.90 18.01
C ASP A 150 -5.92 -22.29 19.50
N SER A 151 -7.05 -22.05 20.17
CA SER A 151 -7.37 -22.77 21.40
C SER A 151 -7.59 -24.25 21.07
N VAL A 152 -6.49 -25.00 21.19
CA VAL A 152 -6.38 -26.44 21.44
C VAL A 152 -7.75 -27.07 21.68
N PRO A 153 -8.18 -28.10 20.91
CA PRO A 153 -9.42 -28.78 21.24
C PRO A 153 -9.28 -29.33 22.66
N SER A 154 -9.97 -28.68 23.60
CA SER A 154 -10.07 -29.15 24.96
C SER A 154 -10.67 -30.54 24.88
N SER A 155 -9.88 -31.51 25.37
CA SER A 155 -10.15 -32.93 25.25
C SER A 155 -11.53 -33.25 25.80
N SER A 156 -12.52 -33.40 24.92
CA SER A 156 -13.80 -33.96 25.29
C SER A 156 -13.60 -35.42 25.65
N HIS A 157 -14.07 -35.78 26.83
CA HIS A 157 -13.99 -37.10 27.44
C HIS A 157 -14.14 -38.26 26.43
N LYS A 158 -13.02 -38.89 26.06
CA LYS A 158 -13.03 -40.25 25.51
C LYS A 158 -12.69 -41.23 26.62
N ARG A 159 -13.72 -42.00 26.98
CA ARG A 159 -13.71 -43.29 27.68
C ARG A 159 -12.32 -43.95 27.71
N LYS A 160 -11.80 -44.21 28.91
CA LYS A 160 -10.69 -45.13 29.13
C LYS A 160 -11.09 -46.51 28.63
N THR A 161 -10.54 -46.95 27.51
CA THR A 161 -10.35 -48.37 27.21
C THR A 161 -8.95 -48.75 27.67
N SER A 162 -8.89 -49.59 28.70
CA SER A 162 -7.68 -50.23 29.17
C SER A 162 -7.17 -51.19 28.10
N GLY A 163 -5.90 -51.05 27.70
CA GLY A 163 -5.21 -52.02 26.86
C GLY A 163 -4.58 -51.43 25.59
N MET A 164 -3.52 -50.62 25.73
CA MET A 164 -2.51 -50.52 24.68
C MET A 164 -1.11 -50.45 25.30
N SER A 165 -0.29 -51.40 24.89
CA SER A 165 1.06 -51.71 25.37
C SER A 165 2.05 -50.57 25.17
N LEU A 166 2.90 -50.35 26.18
CA LEU A 166 4.14 -49.59 26.12
C LEU A 166 5.16 -50.32 25.23
N ILE A 167 5.09 -50.14 23.91
CA ILE A 167 6.17 -50.56 23.00
C ILE A 167 6.79 -49.31 22.40
N ASN A 168 8.04 -49.08 22.80
CA ASN A 168 8.87 -47.97 22.40
C ASN A 168 9.04 -47.93 20.86
N PRO A 169 8.69 -46.82 20.16
CA PRO A 169 8.67 -46.76 18.69
C PRO A 169 10.03 -46.99 18.02
N GLN A 170 11.13 -46.93 18.78
CA GLN A 170 12.49 -47.11 18.25
C GLN A 170 12.88 -48.58 17.97
N LEU A 171 12.10 -49.57 18.44
CA LEU A 171 12.40 -51.01 18.26
C LEU A 171 11.54 -51.71 17.20
N ARG A 172 10.81 -50.96 16.37
CA ARG A 172 9.94 -51.54 15.34
C ARG A 172 10.80 -52.11 14.19
N LYS A 173 11.12 -53.40 14.24
CA LYS A 173 11.70 -54.13 13.09
C LYS A 173 10.71 -54.05 11.92
N ARG A 174 11.15 -53.51 10.78
CA ARG A 174 10.36 -53.44 9.55
C ARG A 174 10.05 -54.88 9.11
N LYS A 175 8.76 -55.19 8.90
CA LYS A 175 8.39 -56.42 8.18
C LYS A 175 8.93 -56.30 6.75
N PRO A 176 9.52 -57.36 6.18
CA PRO A 176 9.88 -57.35 4.76
C PRO A 176 8.59 -57.20 3.94
N ALA A 177 8.63 -56.34 2.93
CA ALA A 177 7.53 -56.17 2.00
C ALA A 177 7.47 -57.42 1.11
N THR A 178 6.48 -58.27 1.33
CA THR A 178 6.15 -59.34 0.39
C THR A 178 5.59 -58.68 -0.86
N GLY A 179 6.35 -58.75 -1.97
CA GLY A 179 5.99 -58.15 -3.25
C GLY A 179 4.65 -58.67 -3.78
N LEU A 180 3.92 -57.79 -4.46
CA LEU A 180 2.77 -58.16 -5.27
C LEU A 180 3.26 -59.05 -6.43
N PRO A 181 2.67 -60.24 -6.66
CA PRO A 181 3.01 -61.03 -7.84
C PRO A 181 2.41 -60.34 -9.07
N PHE A 182 3.27 -59.81 -9.94
CA PHE A 182 2.88 -59.45 -11.29
C PHE A 182 2.78 -60.75 -12.08
N ILE A 183 1.57 -61.09 -12.53
CA ILE A 183 1.34 -62.14 -13.51
C ILE A 183 1.89 -61.60 -14.83
N SER A 184 2.97 -62.19 -15.34
CA SER A 184 3.42 -61.98 -16.71
C SER A 184 2.79 -63.07 -17.57
N ASP A 185 1.92 -62.65 -18.49
CA ASP A 185 1.33 -63.50 -19.50
C ASP A 185 2.44 -64.18 -20.31
N THR A 186 2.32 -65.50 -20.39
CA THR A 186 2.93 -66.38 -21.39
C THR A 186 2.57 -65.89 -22.78
N ASP A 187 3.58 -65.61 -23.60
CA ASP A 187 3.70 -66.15 -24.96
C ASP A 187 5.03 -65.69 -25.59
N ALA A 188 5.90 -66.64 -25.94
CA ALA A 188 6.47 -66.77 -27.29
C ALA A 188 7.51 -67.91 -27.38
N ASP A 189 7.18 -68.85 -28.26
CA ASP A 189 8.02 -69.61 -29.19
C ASP A 189 8.98 -70.70 -28.69
N GLU A 190 8.51 -71.95 -28.79
CA GLU A 190 9.32 -73.07 -29.26
C GLU A 190 9.13 -73.22 -30.79
N THR A 191 10.27 -73.34 -31.46
CA THR A 191 10.58 -73.82 -32.83
C THR A 191 9.50 -74.54 -33.63
#